data_AF-A0A7C1A625-F1
#
_entry.id   AF-A0A7C1A625-F1
#
_cell.length_a   1.000
_cell.length_b   1.000
_cell.length_c   1.000
_cell.angle_alpha   90.00
_cell.angle_beta   90.00
_cell.angle_gamma   90.00
#
_symmetry.space_group_name_H-M   'P 1'
#
loop_
_entity.id
_entity.type
_entity.pdbx_description
1 polymer ?
#
loop_
_entity_poly.entity_id
_entity_poly.type
_entity_poly.pdbx_seq_one_letter_code
_entity_poly.pdbx_strand_id
1 'polypeptide(L)'
;MRSRSGEAGFTGPGVRSDLRVKVEERERGGIVVDLVSRVEAYYGNAIRRQVRDQLEHLGLESAHVTINDMGALPFTIAARVETAARRAGLLDEHHLDTLSEPDRAPSERRRLRRSRLYLPGNDPKYMVNAGLYGSDALILDLEDSVHPAEKDGARLLVANAIRRLDFGPAEIMVRINQLPVGLEDLATVIPSGPDLILVPKVEDPSEIEEVDRTIARMLEELGWQRPIWIMPILESALGVEMAFDIARCCDRVVALTVGLEDLTANLGVPGSA
;
A
#
# COMPACT_ATOMS: atom_id res chain seq x y z
N MET A 1 3.80 -33.87 -8.29
CA MET A 1 4.21 -32.45 -8.28
C MET A 1 3.06 -31.68 -7.68
N ARG A 2 3.24 -30.90 -6.60
CA ARG A 2 2.14 -30.10 -6.04
C ARG A 2 1.83 -28.97 -7.01
N SER A 3 0.56 -28.77 -7.35
CA SER A 3 0.13 -27.62 -8.17
C SER A 3 0.50 -26.32 -7.46
N ARG A 4 1.05 -25.34 -8.17
CA ARG A 4 1.35 -24.01 -7.63
C ARG A 4 0.05 -23.32 -7.23
N SER A 5 0.01 -22.75 -6.03
CA SER A 5 -1.17 -22.04 -5.53
C SER A 5 -0.80 -20.97 -4.52
N GLY A 6 -1.63 -19.93 -4.44
CA GLY A 6 -1.46 -18.80 -3.54
C GLY A 6 -2.80 -18.22 -3.12
N GLU A 7 -2.85 -17.62 -1.95
CA GLU A 7 -4.06 -17.06 -1.36
C GLU A 7 -3.82 -15.65 -0.83
N ALA A 8 -4.85 -14.81 -0.89
CA ALA A 8 -4.83 -13.46 -0.35
C ALA A 8 -6.21 -13.00 0.11
N GLY A 9 -6.20 -12.06 1.07
CA GLY A 9 -7.38 -11.36 1.56
C GLY A 9 -8.24 -12.17 2.53
N PHE A 10 -9.28 -11.51 3.03
CA PHE A 10 -10.04 -11.99 4.18
C PHE A 10 -11.50 -12.27 3.83
N THR A 11 -12.09 -13.23 4.53
CA THR A 11 -13.54 -13.50 4.51
C THR A 11 -14.02 -13.89 5.90
N GLY A 12 -15.32 -13.76 6.16
CA GLY A 12 -15.94 -14.16 7.42
C GLY A 12 -16.75 -13.06 8.11
N PRO A 13 -17.32 -13.36 9.29
CA PRO A 13 -18.05 -12.37 10.08
C PRO A 13 -17.20 -11.13 10.36
N GLY A 14 -17.78 -9.93 10.22
CA GLY A 14 -17.07 -8.67 10.42
C GLY A 14 -16.22 -8.16 9.25
N VAL A 15 -15.85 -9.01 8.28
CA VAL A 15 -15.12 -8.57 7.07
C VAL A 15 -16.07 -7.79 6.15
N ARG A 16 -15.59 -6.67 5.60
CA ARG A 16 -16.31 -5.76 4.71
C ARG A 16 -15.37 -5.25 3.64
N SER A 17 -15.90 -5.00 2.44
CA SER A 17 -15.15 -4.42 1.32
C SER A 17 -13.89 -5.21 0.92
N ASP A 18 -13.85 -6.51 1.23
CA ASP A 18 -12.72 -7.39 0.95
C ASP A 18 -13.21 -8.75 0.42
N LEU A 19 -12.27 -9.56 -0.05
CA LEU A 19 -12.51 -10.91 -0.56
C LEU A 19 -11.35 -11.81 -0.16
N ARG A 20 -11.64 -13.09 0.06
CA ARG A 20 -10.59 -14.12 0.03
C ARG A 20 -10.54 -14.69 -1.39
N VAL A 21 -9.36 -14.72 -1.97
CA VAL A 21 -9.10 -15.30 -3.29
C VAL A 21 -7.98 -16.32 -3.20
N LYS A 22 -8.17 -17.43 -3.90
CA LYS A 22 -7.14 -18.44 -4.16
C LYS A 22 -6.93 -18.52 -5.66
N VAL A 23 -5.67 -18.47 -6.09
CA VAL A 23 -5.26 -18.67 -7.49
C VAL A 23 -4.44 -19.95 -7.56
N GLU A 24 -4.81 -20.84 -8.46
CA GLU A 24 -4.14 -22.12 -8.69
C GLU A 24 -3.76 -22.26 -10.15
N GLU A 25 -2.59 -22.85 -10.38
CA GLU A 25 -2.07 -23.13 -11.71
C GLU A 25 -3.00 -24.05 -12.50
N ARG A 26 -3.17 -23.73 -13.79
CA ARG A 26 -3.76 -24.64 -14.77
C ARG A 26 -2.89 -24.67 -16.00
N GLU A 27 -2.54 -25.87 -16.46
CA GLU A 27 -1.73 -26.02 -17.68
C GLU A 27 -2.47 -25.55 -18.93
N ARG A 28 -3.81 -25.72 -18.99
CA ARG A 28 -4.66 -25.40 -20.14
C ARG A 28 -6.09 -25.07 -19.71
N GLY A 29 -6.86 -24.48 -20.63
CA GLY A 29 -8.32 -24.35 -20.51
C GLY A 29 -8.79 -23.00 -19.97
N GLY A 30 -7.97 -21.95 -20.10
CA GLY A 30 -8.33 -20.58 -19.80
C GLY A 30 -8.50 -20.28 -18.31
N ILE A 31 -8.95 -19.06 -18.01
CA ILE A 31 -9.24 -18.62 -16.65
C ILE A 31 -10.66 -19.04 -16.25
N VAL A 32 -10.74 -19.90 -15.22
CA VAL A 32 -12.00 -20.34 -14.61
C VAL A 32 -12.14 -19.66 -13.25
N VAL A 33 -13.31 -19.06 -13.00
CA VAL A 33 -13.58 -18.30 -11.77
C VAL A 33 -14.82 -18.86 -11.08
N ASP A 34 -14.59 -19.51 -9.95
CA ASP A 34 -15.64 -19.92 -9.00
C ASP A 34 -15.82 -18.81 -7.98
N LEU A 35 -17.02 -18.21 -7.97
CA LEU A 35 -17.34 -17.07 -7.12
C LEU A 35 -18.52 -17.42 -6.23
N VAL A 36 -18.34 -17.15 -4.93
CA VAL A 36 -19.42 -16.98 -3.96
C VAL A 36 -19.36 -15.52 -3.51
N SER A 37 -20.43 -14.76 -3.69
CA SER A 37 -20.46 -13.34 -3.34
C SER A 37 -21.75 -12.95 -2.61
N ARG A 38 -21.61 -12.06 -1.61
CA ARG A 38 -22.77 -11.43 -0.95
C ARG A 38 -23.61 -10.57 -1.89
N VAL A 39 -23.02 -10.11 -2.98
CA VAL A 39 -23.64 -9.21 -3.96
C VAL A 39 -23.78 -9.88 -5.34
N GLU A 40 -23.72 -11.22 -5.38
CA GLU A 40 -23.65 -11.99 -6.61
C GLU A 40 -24.80 -11.71 -7.58
N ALA A 41 -26.02 -11.55 -7.07
CA ALA A 41 -27.22 -11.30 -7.87
C ALA A 41 -27.11 -10.04 -8.75
N TYR A 42 -26.32 -9.06 -8.33
CA TYR A 42 -26.15 -7.79 -9.04
C TYR A 42 -24.80 -7.68 -9.75
N TYR A 43 -23.71 -8.15 -9.11
CA TYR A 43 -22.34 -7.90 -9.58
C TYR A 43 -21.55 -9.15 -9.93
N GLY A 44 -22.11 -10.36 -9.79
CA GLY A 44 -21.38 -11.62 -9.99
C GLY A 44 -20.72 -11.75 -11.37
N ASN A 45 -21.36 -11.26 -12.43
CA ASN A 45 -20.79 -11.26 -13.78
C ASN A 45 -19.68 -10.21 -13.95
N ALA A 46 -19.83 -9.05 -13.30
CA ALA A 46 -18.82 -7.98 -13.33
C ALA A 46 -17.55 -8.42 -12.59
N ILE A 47 -17.69 -9.01 -11.39
CA ILE A 47 -16.57 -9.54 -10.60
C ILE A 47 -15.80 -10.60 -11.40
N ARG A 48 -16.50 -11.59 -11.97
CA ARG A 48 -15.86 -12.64 -12.79
C ARG A 48 -15.12 -12.08 -13.99
N ARG A 49 -15.68 -11.07 -14.66
CA ARG A 49 -15.02 -10.40 -15.79
C ARG A 49 -13.76 -9.68 -15.33
N GLN A 50 -13.87 -8.84 -14.31
CA GLN A 50 -12.75 -8.08 -13.77
C GLN A 50 -11.58 -8.98 -13.34
N VAL A 51 -11.86 -10.12 -12.72
CA VAL A 51 -10.83 -11.10 -12.32
C VAL A 51 -10.10 -11.67 -13.53
N ARG A 52 -10.83 -11.97 -14.62
CA ARG A 52 -10.21 -12.45 -15.87
C ARG A 52 -9.35 -11.36 -16.49
N ASP A 53 -9.92 -10.17 -16.68
CA ASP A 53 -9.22 -9.03 -17.27
C ASP A 53 -7.93 -8.70 -16.49
N GLN A 54 -7.98 -8.78 -15.14
CA GLN A 54 -6.80 -8.56 -14.29
C GLN A 54 -5.73 -9.63 -14.49
N LEU A 55 -6.09 -10.91 -14.52
CA LEU A 55 -5.13 -11.99 -14.73
C LEU A 55 -4.53 -11.95 -16.14
N GLU A 56 -5.35 -11.67 -17.15
CA GLU A 56 -4.88 -11.49 -18.53
C GLU A 56 -3.92 -10.29 -18.64
N HIS A 57 -4.22 -9.17 -17.98
CA HIS A 57 -3.32 -8.01 -17.92
C HIS A 57 -1.99 -8.33 -17.23
N LEU A 58 -2.01 -9.24 -16.25
CA LEU A 58 -0.81 -9.74 -15.58
C LEU A 58 -0.08 -10.85 -16.38
N GLY A 59 -0.54 -11.18 -17.59
CA GLY A 59 0.08 -12.18 -18.47
C GLY A 59 -0.33 -13.63 -18.20
N LEU A 60 -1.34 -13.88 -17.36
CA LEU A 60 -1.84 -15.22 -17.06
C LEU A 60 -2.96 -15.65 -18.00
N GLU A 61 -2.67 -16.62 -18.88
CA GLU A 61 -3.66 -17.16 -19.82
C GLU A 61 -4.53 -18.28 -19.23
N SER A 62 -4.07 -18.97 -18.18
CA SER A 62 -4.77 -20.12 -17.59
C SER A 62 -4.57 -20.21 -16.08
N ALA A 63 -5.67 -20.18 -15.34
CA ALA A 63 -5.69 -20.30 -13.88
C ALA A 63 -7.07 -20.77 -13.38
N HIS A 64 -7.10 -21.39 -12.21
CA HIS A 64 -8.33 -21.62 -11.46
C HIS A 64 -8.37 -20.61 -10.32
N VAL A 65 -9.45 -19.83 -10.26
CA VAL A 65 -9.63 -18.79 -9.24
C VAL A 65 -10.85 -19.14 -8.40
N THR A 66 -10.66 -19.28 -7.09
CA THR A 66 -11.76 -19.45 -6.13
C THR A 66 -11.90 -18.18 -5.31
N ILE A 67 -13.11 -17.60 -5.26
CA ILE A 67 -13.39 -16.33 -4.60
C ILE A 67 -14.54 -16.47 -3.61
N ASN A 68 -14.33 -15.96 -2.40
CA ASN A 68 -15.37 -15.68 -1.42
C ASN A 68 -15.40 -14.17 -1.12
N ASP A 69 -16.36 -13.48 -1.71
CA ASP A 69 -16.47 -12.03 -1.74
C ASP A 69 -17.43 -11.46 -0.68
N MET A 70 -16.94 -10.44 0.03
CA MET A 70 -17.64 -9.73 1.11
C MET A 70 -18.04 -8.30 0.71
N GLY A 71 -18.25 -8.07 -0.59
CA GLY A 71 -18.59 -6.78 -1.17
C GLY A 71 -17.36 -5.95 -1.51
N ALA A 72 -16.28 -6.59 -1.95
CA ALA A 72 -15.05 -5.95 -2.36
C ALA A 72 -15.25 -5.00 -3.54
N LEU A 73 -14.56 -3.87 -3.50
CA LEU A 73 -14.55 -2.92 -4.60
C LEU A 73 -13.48 -3.31 -5.63
N PRO A 74 -13.54 -2.76 -6.86
CA PRO A 74 -12.63 -3.16 -7.94
C PRO A 74 -11.15 -3.06 -7.58
N PHE A 75 -10.72 -2.01 -6.88
CA PHE A 75 -9.31 -1.86 -6.46
C PHE A 75 -8.85 -2.98 -5.52
N THR A 76 -9.73 -3.45 -4.63
CA THR A 76 -9.46 -4.55 -3.70
C THR A 76 -9.39 -5.88 -4.44
N ILE A 77 -10.35 -6.13 -5.35
CA ILE A 77 -10.34 -7.34 -6.19
C ILE A 77 -9.03 -7.44 -6.96
N ALA A 78 -8.60 -6.36 -7.62
CA ALA A 78 -7.36 -6.33 -8.38
C ALA A 78 -6.14 -6.65 -7.48
N ALA A 79 -6.01 -5.96 -6.34
CA ALA A 79 -4.90 -6.16 -5.42
C ALA A 79 -4.83 -7.60 -4.86
N ARG A 80 -5.96 -8.16 -4.41
CA ARG A 80 -6.00 -9.51 -3.84
C ARG A 80 -5.72 -10.58 -4.89
N VAL A 81 -6.26 -10.45 -6.10
CA VAL A 81 -6.00 -11.37 -7.21
C VAL A 81 -4.52 -11.37 -7.58
N GLU A 82 -3.92 -10.19 -7.72
CA GLU A 82 -2.49 -10.07 -8.01
C GLU A 82 -1.64 -10.67 -6.88
N THR A 83 -1.97 -10.37 -5.62
CA THR A 83 -1.25 -10.92 -4.46
C THR A 83 -1.29 -12.45 -4.46
N ALA A 84 -2.46 -13.05 -4.67
CA ALA A 84 -2.60 -14.50 -4.71
C ALA A 84 -1.82 -15.12 -5.88
N ALA A 85 -1.83 -14.48 -7.05
CA ALA A 85 -1.05 -14.94 -8.21
C ALA A 85 0.47 -14.83 -7.99
N ARG A 86 0.96 -13.74 -7.36
CA ARG A 86 2.37 -13.60 -6.96
C ARG A 86 2.78 -14.65 -5.94
N ARG A 87 1.97 -14.86 -4.90
CA ARG A 87 2.20 -15.89 -3.87
C ARG A 87 2.19 -17.31 -4.44
N ALA A 88 1.44 -17.55 -5.52
CA ALA A 88 1.46 -18.80 -6.26
C ALA A 88 2.74 -18.97 -7.12
N GLY A 89 3.56 -17.94 -7.27
CA GLY A 89 4.73 -17.94 -8.16
C GLY A 89 4.32 -18.06 -9.62
N LEU A 90 3.19 -17.47 -10.00
CA LEU A 90 2.61 -17.53 -11.36
C LEU A 90 2.89 -16.29 -12.20
N LEU A 91 3.47 -15.24 -11.61
CA LEU A 91 3.77 -13.98 -12.27
C LEU A 91 5.27 -13.78 -12.34
N ASP A 92 5.74 -13.29 -13.48
CA ASP A 92 7.10 -12.77 -13.62
C ASP A 92 7.21 -11.38 -12.94
N GLU A 93 8.43 -10.91 -12.73
CA GLU A 93 8.68 -9.64 -12.03
C GLU A 93 8.02 -8.43 -12.72
N HIS A 94 7.76 -7.40 -11.91
CA HIS A 94 6.93 -6.22 -12.20
C HIS A 94 7.11 -5.62 -13.60
N HIS A 95 6.04 -5.66 -14.41
CA HIS A 95 5.88 -4.75 -15.54
C HIS A 95 5.45 -3.37 -15.02
N LEU A 96 6.36 -2.39 -15.05
CA LEU A 96 6.07 -0.97 -14.79
C LEU A 96 5.40 -0.27 -15.98
N ASP A 97 4.98 -1.03 -17.00
CA ASP A 97 4.61 -0.48 -18.30
C ASP A 97 3.40 0.47 -18.24
N THR A 98 3.62 1.69 -18.75
CA THR A 98 2.62 2.74 -19.01
C THR A 98 1.79 3.20 -17.82
N LEU A 99 2.47 3.60 -16.73
CA LEU A 99 1.82 4.28 -15.62
C LEU A 99 1.85 5.80 -15.84
N SER A 100 0.68 6.38 -16.06
CA SER A 100 0.53 7.84 -16.14
C SER A 100 0.75 8.47 -14.78
N GLU A 101 1.29 9.69 -14.78
CA GLU A 101 1.33 10.53 -13.59
C GLU A 101 -0.09 10.71 -13.02
N PRO A 102 -0.27 10.73 -11.67
CA PRO A 102 -1.60 10.86 -11.10
C PRO A 102 -2.26 12.18 -11.49
N ASP A 103 -3.52 12.11 -11.92
CA ASP A 103 -4.38 13.26 -12.29
C ASP A 103 -4.91 14.00 -11.05
N ARG A 104 -3.99 14.45 -10.21
CA ARG A 104 -4.26 15.31 -9.05
C ARG A 104 -3.08 16.27 -8.85
N ALA A 105 -3.38 17.46 -8.35
CA ALA A 105 -2.33 18.43 -8.04
C ALA A 105 -1.34 17.84 -7.01
N PRO A 106 -0.02 18.06 -7.19
CA PRO A 106 0.97 17.60 -6.24
C PRO A 106 0.84 18.35 -4.91
N SER A 107 1.14 17.68 -3.81
CA SER A 107 1.20 18.34 -2.50
C SER A 107 2.33 19.38 -2.45
N GLU A 108 2.05 20.53 -1.84
CA GLU A 108 3.04 21.58 -1.63
C GLU A 108 3.96 21.29 -0.43
N ARG A 109 5.22 21.72 -0.52
CA ARG A 109 6.20 21.59 0.57
C ARG A 109 5.67 22.14 1.91
N ARG A 110 5.07 23.33 1.87
CA ARG A 110 4.55 24.05 3.05
C ARG A 110 3.05 23.80 3.31
N ARG A 111 2.49 22.73 2.76
CA ARG A 111 1.10 22.33 3.01
C ARG A 111 0.81 22.19 4.51
N LEU A 112 -0.35 22.68 4.92
CA LEU A 112 -0.86 22.56 6.28
C LEU A 112 -1.29 21.12 6.59
N ARG A 113 -0.86 20.60 7.76
CA ARG A 113 -1.07 19.19 8.18
C ARG A 113 -1.58 19.12 9.62
N ARG A 114 -2.73 19.74 9.92
CA ARG A 114 -3.32 19.81 11.28
C ARG A 114 -3.84 18.46 11.75
N SER A 115 -4.34 17.64 10.83
CA SER A 115 -4.90 16.33 11.10
C SER A 115 -4.38 15.29 10.10
N ARG A 116 -3.99 14.12 10.61
CA ARG A 116 -3.52 12.98 9.83
C ARG A 116 -4.26 11.74 10.31
N LEU A 117 -5.05 11.12 9.44
CA LEU A 117 -5.85 9.95 9.79
C LEU A 117 -5.11 8.67 9.38
N TYR A 118 -4.80 7.80 10.35
CA TYR A 118 -4.17 6.50 10.11
C TYR A 118 -5.18 5.46 9.61
N LEU A 119 -4.82 4.74 8.56
CA LEU A 119 -5.62 3.69 7.94
C LEU A 119 -4.74 2.45 7.73
N PRO A 120 -5.11 1.28 8.29
CA PRO A 120 -4.37 0.04 8.05
C PRO A 120 -4.31 -0.32 6.56
N GLY A 121 -3.12 -0.53 6.03
CA GLY A 121 -2.87 -0.77 4.61
C GLY A 121 -3.42 -2.09 4.09
N ASN A 122 -3.77 -3.01 4.98
CA ASN A 122 -4.34 -4.32 4.66
C ASN A 122 -5.87 -4.42 4.83
N ASP A 123 -6.55 -3.37 5.33
CA ASP A 123 -7.99 -3.38 5.60
C ASP A 123 -8.73 -2.33 4.73
N PRO A 124 -9.25 -2.74 3.56
CA PRO A 124 -9.80 -1.83 2.56
C PRO A 124 -11.03 -1.05 3.04
N LYS A 125 -11.77 -1.56 4.04
CA LYS A 125 -13.01 -0.91 4.50
C LYS A 125 -12.75 0.49 5.08
N TYR A 126 -11.56 0.72 5.63
CA TYR A 126 -11.18 2.02 6.18
C TYR A 126 -10.78 3.01 5.08
N MET A 127 -10.38 2.53 3.91
CA MET A 127 -9.94 3.38 2.80
C MET A 127 -11.12 3.96 2.01
N VAL A 128 -12.18 3.17 1.77
CA VAL A 128 -13.29 3.52 0.86
C VAL A 128 -13.92 4.89 1.14
N ASN A 129 -14.11 5.22 2.42
CA ASN A 129 -14.79 6.45 2.83
C ASN A 129 -13.84 7.46 3.49
N ALA A 130 -12.53 7.23 3.44
CA ALA A 130 -11.56 8.04 4.17
C ALA A 130 -11.61 9.53 3.78
N GLY A 131 -11.80 9.83 2.49
CA GLY A 131 -11.89 11.20 1.99
C GLY A 131 -13.07 12.01 2.56
N LEU A 132 -14.12 11.33 3.06
CA LEU A 132 -15.31 11.99 3.61
C LEU A 132 -15.07 12.63 4.98
N TYR A 133 -14.03 12.23 5.71
CA TYR A 133 -13.74 12.75 7.05
C TYR A 133 -13.04 14.12 7.03
N GLY A 134 -12.57 14.57 5.87
CA GLY A 134 -12.00 15.92 5.70
C GLY A 134 -10.72 16.17 6.50
N SER A 135 -9.91 15.14 6.76
CA SER A 135 -8.57 15.33 7.33
C SER A 135 -7.62 16.00 6.34
N ASP A 136 -6.62 16.73 6.84
CA ASP A 136 -5.64 17.39 5.96
C ASP A 136 -4.80 16.36 5.19
N ALA A 137 -4.61 15.18 5.80
CA ALA A 137 -3.91 14.03 5.22
C ALA A 137 -4.48 12.68 5.66
N LEU A 138 -4.19 11.65 4.88
CA LEU A 138 -4.45 10.23 5.17
C LEU A 138 -3.12 9.48 5.17
N ILE A 139 -2.88 8.65 6.18
CA ILE A 139 -1.71 7.77 6.26
C ILE A 139 -2.17 6.35 5.98
N LEU A 140 -1.80 5.84 4.81
CA LEU A 140 -1.96 4.43 4.44
C LEU A 140 -0.77 3.67 5.04
N ASP A 141 -1.03 2.86 6.06
CA ASP A 141 0.01 2.29 6.91
C ASP A 141 0.40 0.86 6.48
N LEU A 142 1.67 0.65 6.15
CA LEU A 142 2.22 -0.67 5.78
C LEU A 142 3.02 -1.33 6.91
N GLU A 143 3.16 -0.65 8.04
CA GLU A 143 4.06 -1.06 9.12
C GLU A 143 3.30 -1.71 10.28
N ASP A 144 3.21 -1.09 11.45
CA ASP A 144 2.74 -1.78 12.67
C ASP A 144 1.28 -2.26 12.63
N SER A 145 0.42 -1.65 11.80
CA SER A 145 -0.97 -2.14 11.63
C SER A 145 -1.10 -3.36 10.72
N VAL A 146 -0.01 -3.82 10.09
CA VAL A 146 -0.01 -4.91 9.11
C VAL A 146 0.83 -6.08 9.62
N HIS A 147 0.17 -7.24 9.77
CA HIS A 147 0.85 -8.49 10.11
C HIS A 147 1.96 -8.81 9.09
N PRO A 148 3.16 -9.28 9.50
CA PRO A 148 4.29 -9.48 8.60
C PRO A 148 3.97 -10.32 7.34
N ALA A 149 3.17 -11.38 7.50
CA ALA A 149 2.76 -12.25 6.40
C ALA A 149 1.81 -11.59 5.38
N GLU A 150 1.31 -10.38 5.64
CA GLU A 150 0.35 -9.67 4.79
C GLU A 150 0.92 -8.37 4.20
N LYS A 151 2.20 -8.05 4.46
CA LYS A 151 2.84 -6.81 3.97
C LYS A 151 2.91 -6.74 2.44
N ASP A 152 3.16 -7.87 1.78
CA ASP A 152 3.14 -8.02 0.33
C ASP A 152 1.76 -7.74 -0.29
N GLY A 153 0.69 -8.21 0.35
CA GLY A 153 -0.67 -7.91 -0.06
C GLY A 153 -1.08 -6.47 0.24
N ALA A 154 -0.64 -5.93 1.39
CA ALA A 154 -0.94 -4.58 1.83
C ALA A 154 -0.36 -3.52 0.88
N ARG A 155 0.91 -3.67 0.44
CA ARG A 155 1.52 -2.71 -0.49
C ARG A 155 0.79 -2.65 -1.84
N LEU A 156 0.34 -3.79 -2.36
CA LEU A 156 -0.48 -3.85 -3.58
C LEU A 156 -1.86 -3.23 -3.36
N LEU A 157 -2.47 -3.46 -2.20
CA LEU A 157 -3.77 -2.87 -1.85
C LEU A 157 -3.67 -1.34 -1.75
N VAL A 158 -2.65 -0.83 -1.05
CA VAL A 158 -2.35 0.60 -0.93
C VAL A 158 -2.11 1.22 -2.31
N ALA A 159 -1.26 0.62 -3.15
CA ALA A 159 -1.00 1.13 -4.49
C ALA A 159 -2.27 1.21 -5.35
N ASN A 160 -3.13 0.18 -5.28
CA ASN A 160 -4.42 0.18 -5.97
C ASN A 160 -5.39 1.23 -5.39
N ALA A 161 -5.42 1.41 -4.07
CA ALA A 161 -6.25 2.42 -3.42
C ALA A 161 -5.87 3.84 -3.86
N ILE A 162 -4.58 4.17 -3.86
CA ILE A 162 -4.05 5.50 -4.27
C ILE A 162 -4.45 5.86 -5.71
N ARG A 163 -4.54 4.87 -6.60
CA ARG A 163 -4.92 5.07 -8.01
C ARG A 163 -6.42 5.15 -8.26
N ARG A 164 -7.23 4.49 -7.43
CA ARG A 164 -8.65 4.21 -7.75
C ARG A 164 -9.63 4.90 -6.83
N LEU A 165 -9.21 5.28 -5.63
CA LEU A 165 -10.08 5.97 -4.68
C LEU A 165 -9.89 7.47 -4.80
N ASP A 166 -11.01 8.19 -4.65
CA ASP A 166 -11.02 9.62 -4.46
C ASP A 166 -10.88 9.92 -2.96
N PHE A 167 -9.71 10.37 -2.55
CA PHE A 167 -9.43 10.81 -1.18
C PHE A 167 -9.76 12.29 -0.96
N GLY A 168 -10.43 12.94 -1.92
CA GLY A 168 -10.76 14.35 -1.88
C GLY A 168 -9.50 15.22 -1.83
N PRO A 169 -9.50 16.31 -1.05
CA PRO A 169 -8.37 17.23 -0.99
C PRO A 169 -7.24 16.75 -0.07
N ALA A 170 -7.36 15.59 0.58
CA ALA A 170 -6.39 15.12 1.57
C ALA A 170 -5.03 14.80 0.91
N GLU A 171 -3.93 15.12 1.59
CA GLU A 171 -2.60 14.65 1.20
C GLU A 171 -2.51 13.13 1.42
N ILE A 172 -2.11 12.40 0.39
CA ILE A 172 -2.02 10.94 0.44
C ILE A 172 -0.61 10.57 0.91
N MET A 173 -0.51 10.11 2.15
CA MET A 173 0.73 9.69 2.76
C MET A 173 0.78 8.16 2.87
N VAL A 174 1.98 7.58 2.75
CA VAL A 174 2.21 6.15 3.00
C VAL A 174 3.27 6.01 4.09
N ARG A 175 2.96 5.31 5.18
CA ARG A 175 3.98 4.87 6.15
C ARG A 175 4.52 3.54 5.67
N ILE A 176 5.77 3.55 5.20
CA ILE A 176 6.47 2.34 4.77
C ILE A 176 6.99 1.57 5.98
N ASN A 177 7.45 0.35 5.76
CA ASN A 177 8.23 -0.37 6.76
C ASN A 177 9.60 0.24 6.98
N GLN A 178 10.22 -0.07 8.13
CA GLN A 178 11.64 0.21 8.33
C GLN A 178 12.49 -0.46 7.24
N LEU A 179 13.62 0.17 6.90
CA LEU A 179 14.57 -0.41 5.97
C LEU A 179 15.16 -1.73 6.52
N PRO A 180 15.45 -2.73 5.66
CA PRO A 180 15.39 -2.69 4.20
C PRO A 180 14.00 -3.01 3.60
N VAL A 181 13.02 -3.50 4.37
CA VAL A 181 11.70 -3.89 3.85
C VAL A 181 10.96 -2.70 3.20
N GLY A 182 11.17 -1.50 3.73
CA GLY A 182 10.63 -0.27 3.16
C GLY A 182 11.02 -0.02 1.70
N LEU A 183 12.13 -0.58 1.20
CA LEU A 183 12.51 -0.46 -0.22
C LEU A 183 11.54 -1.22 -1.14
N GLU A 184 11.02 -2.38 -0.70
CA GLU A 184 9.99 -3.11 -1.44
C GLU A 184 8.67 -2.36 -1.45
N ASP A 185 8.36 -1.68 -0.34
CA ASP A 185 7.16 -0.86 -0.25
C ASP A 185 7.27 0.32 -1.23
N LEU A 186 8.39 1.04 -1.24
CA LEU A 186 8.67 2.11 -2.21
C LEU A 186 8.52 1.62 -3.66
N ALA A 187 9.13 0.49 -3.99
CA ALA A 187 9.04 -0.13 -5.32
C ALA A 187 7.59 -0.32 -5.78
N THR A 188 6.69 -0.65 -4.85
CA THR A 188 5.27 -0.88 -5.14
C THR A 188 4.43 0.39 -5.11
N VAL A 189 4.66 1.29 -4.15
CA VAL A 189 3.77 2.44 -3.90
C VAL A 189 4.15 3.68 -4.69
N ILE A 190 5.43 3.95 -4.97
CA ILE A 190 5.83 5.15 -5.71
C ILE A 190 5.17 5.22 -7.10
N PRO A 191 5.05 4.12 -7.87
CA PRO A 191 4.35 4.14 -9.16
C PRO A 191 2.83 4.38 -9.04
N SER A 192 2.25 4.34 -7.83
CA SER A 192 0.86 4.77 -7.59
C SER A 192 0.73 6.27 -7.30
N GLY A 193 1.86 6.93 -7.04
CA GLY A 193 2.01 8.37 -6.88
C GLY A 193 1.55 8.98 -5.56
N PRO A 194 1.88 8.40 -4.39
CA PRO A 194 1.64 9.06 -3.10
C PRO A 194 2.28 10.46 -3.07
N ASP A 195 1.78 11.34 -2.21
CA ASP A 195 2.31 12.68 -2.06
C ASP A 195 3.50 12.72 -1.09
N LEU A 196 3.52 11.82 -0.11
CA LEU A 196 4.51 11.82 0.96
C LEU A 196 4.75 10.40 1.53
N ILE A 197 6.01 10.10 1.80
CA ILE A 197 6.45 8.86 2.48
C ILE A 197 6.80 9.18 3.93
N LEU A 198 6.17 8.46 4.87
CA LEU A 198 6.60 8.44 6.27
C LEU A 198 7.59 7.29 6.46
N VAL A 199 8.76 7.60 7.03
CA VAL A 199 9.81 6.62 7.31
C VAL A 199 9.82 6.39 8.83
N PRO A 200 9.45 5.19 9.33
CA PRO A 200 9.42 4.91 10.75
C PRO A 200 10.83 4.68 11.31
N LYS A 201 10.97 4.80 12.64
CA LYS A 201 12.09 4.34 13.46
C LYS A 201 13.44 4.86 12.99
N VAL A 202 13.48 6.13 12.55
CA VAL A 202 14.67 6.73 11.95
C VAL A 202 15.65 7.13 13.04
N GLU A 203 16.86 6.59 12.95
CA GLU A 203 17.95 6.86 13.89
C GLU A 203 19.20 7.39 13.20
N ASP A 204 19.32 7.21 11.88
CA ASP A 204 20.47 7.65 11.09
C ASP A 204 20.00 8.46 9.85
N PRO A 205 20.55 9.66 9.60
CA PRO A 205 20.23 10.45 8.40
C PRO A 205 20.43 9.69 7.07
N SER A 206 21.38 8.75 7.02
CA SER A 206 21.65 7.95 5.81
C SER A 206 20.48 7.08 5.37
N GLU A 207 19.58 6.68 6.29
CA GLU A 207 18.34 5.98 5.97
C GLU A 207 17.41 6.85 5.11
N ILE A 208 17.32 8.15 5.45
CA ILE A 208 16.50 9.11 4.71
C ILE A 208 17.13 9.45 3.37
N GLU A 209 18.45 9.58 3.31
CA GLU A 209 19.17 9.77 2.05
C GLU A 209 19.00 8.57 1.10
N GLU A 210 18.94 7.35 1.63
CA GLU A 210 18.66 6.15 0.83
C GLU A 210 17.24 6.15 0.27
N VAL A 211 16.24 6.53 1.09
CA VAL A 211 14.85 6.71 0.64
C VAL A 211 14.78 7.81 -0.44
N ASP A 212 15.45 8.95 -0.24
CA ASP A 212 15.49 10.05 -1.22
C ASP A 212 16.08 9.62 -2.56
N ARG A 213 17.25 8.95 -2.56
CA ARG A 213 17.88 8.41 -3.77
C ARG A 213 16.96 7.40 -4.48
N THR A 214 16.28 6.54 -3.72
CA THR A 214 15.35 5.55 -4.27
C THR A 214 14.16 6.23 -4.95
N ILE A 215 13.54 7.22 -4.29
CA ILE A 215 12.44 8.01 -4.85
C ILE A 215 12.91 8.75 -6.11
N ALA A 216 14.08 9.39 -6.09
CA ALA A 216 14.61 10.12 -7.24
C ALA A 216 14.81 9.21 -8.46
N ARG A 217 15.45 8.04 -8.27
CA ARG A 217 15.63 7.04 -9.33
C ARG A 217 14.30 6.58 -9.92
N MET A 218 13.32 6.26 -9.06
CA MET A 218 12.02 5.78 -9.53
C MET A 218 11.22 6.86 -10.28
N LEU A 219 11.27 8.12 -9.84
CA LEU A 219 10.63 9.22 -10.55
C LEU A 219 11.27 9.45 -11.93
N GLU A 220 12.60 9.30 -12.03
CA GLU A 220 13.33 9.34 -13.31
C GLU A 220 12.89 8.19 -14.24
N GLU A 221 12.83 6.95 -13.74
CA GLU A 221 12.35 5.77 -14.48
C GLU A 221 10.90 5.94 -14.98
N LEU A 222 10.04 6.58 -14.18
CA LEU A 222 8.65 6.88 -14.52
C LEU A 222 8.51 8.11 -15.43
N GLY A 223 9.56 8.93 -15.57
CA GLY A 223 9.51 10.21 -16.29
C GLY A 223 8.62 11.27 -15.61
N TRP A 224 8.43 11.18 -14.29
CA TRP A 224 7.55 12.06 -13.53
C TRP A 224 8.31 13.27 -12.97
N GLN A 225 7.65 14.44 -12.97
CA GLN A 225 8.21 15.67 -12.41
C GLN A 225 7.56 16.10 -11.09
N ARG A 226 6.47 15.46 -10.67
CA ARG A 226 5.87 15.72 -9.35
C ARG A 226 6.83 15.43 -8.19
N PRO A 227 6.80 16.25 -7.13
CA PRO A 227 7.48 15.93 -5.90
C PRO A 227 6.77 14.78 -5.17
N ILE A 228 7.57 13.96 -4.51
CA ILE A 228 7.15 13.08 -3.42
C ILE A 228 7.99 13.50 -2.21
N TRP A 229 7.33 13.83 -1.11
CA TRP A 229 7.98 14.35 0.09
C TRP A 229 8.31 13.24 1.09
N ILE A 230 9.17 13.54 2.07
CA ILE A 230 9.56 12.61 3.13
C ILE A 230 9.22 13.24 4.50
N MET A 231 8.71 12.42 5.42
CA MET A 231 8.50 12.76 6.82
C MET A 231 9.05 11.66 7.73
N PRO A 232 10.27 11.82 8.27
CA PRO A 232 10.83 10.91 9.26
C PRO A 232 9.99 10.88 10.55
N ILE A 233 9.81 9.68 11.12
CA ILE A 233 9.21 9.47 12.44
C ILE A 233 10.34 9.29 13.45
N LEU A 234 10.41 10.19 14.43
CA LEU A 234 11.30 10.11 15.57
C LEU A 234 10.59 9.38 16.71
N GLU A 235 11.02 8.16 16.99
CA GLU A 235 10.36 7.30 17.97
C GLU A 235 11.33 6.49 18.85
N SER A 236 12.57 6.98 18.94
CA SER A 236 13.57 6.51 19.89
C SER A 236 14.37 7.68 20.45
N ALA A 237 15.08 7.44 21.55
CA ALA A 237 16.00 8.42 22.14
C ALA A 237 17.06 8.88 21.13
N LEU A 238 17.60 7.95 20.34
CA LEU A 238 18.61 8.25 19.33
C LEU A 238 18.02 9.07 18.18
N GLY A 239 16.84 8.73 17.67
CA GLY A 239 16.16 9.53 16.66
C GLY A 239 15.89 10.96 17.12
N VAL A 240 15.53 11.15 18.40
CA VAL A 240 15.38 12.49 19.00
C VAL A 240 16.71 13.24 19.05
N GLU A 241 17.79 12.59 19.46
CA GLU A 241 19.13 13.21 19.49
C GLU A 241 19.59 13.62 18.07
N MET A 242 19.29 12.78 17.07
CA MET A 242 19.67 12.98 15.67
C MET A 242 18.70 13.88 14.88
N ALA A 243 17.67 14.44 15.52
CA ALA A 243 16.59 15.16 14.85
C ALA A 243 17.07 16.27 13.91
N PHE A 244 18.09 17.05 14.31
CA PHE A 244 18.62 18.13 13.49
C PHE A 244 19.25 17.61 12.20
N ASP A 245 20.07 16.56 12.29
CA ASP A 245 20.77 15.98 11.15
C ASP A 245 19.80 15.26 10.20
N ILE A 246 18.83 14.54 10.77
CA ILE A 246 17.72 13.93 10.03
C ILE A 246 16.90 14.99 9.28
N ALA A 247 16.60 16.14 9.92
CA ALA A 247 15.80 17.20 9.31
C ALA A 247 16.47 17.89 8.11
N ARG A 248 17.81 17.87 8.03
CA ARG A 248 18.59 18.64 7.05
C ARG A 248 19.27 17.79 5.97
N CYS A 249 19.13 16.47 6.02
CA CYS A 249 19.89 15.55 5.16
C CYS A 249 19.49 15.65 3.68
N CYS A 250 18.25 16.01 3.36
CA CYS A 250 17.81 16.24 1.98
C CYS A 250 16.63 17.23 1.88
N ASP A 251 16.44 17.80 0.69
CA ASP A 251 15.39 18.81 0.44
C ASP A 251 13.96 18.25 0.49
N ARG A 252 13.81 16.94 0.31
CA ARG A 252 12.52 16.24 0.36
C ARG A 252 11.96 16.12 1.77
N VAL A 253 12.77 16.29 2.82
CA VAL A 253 12.26 16.33 4.19
C VAL A 253 11.45 17.61 4.39
N VAL A 254 10.15 17.45 4.63
CA VAL A 254 9.21 18.59 4.80
C VAL A 254 8.75 18.77 6.23
N ALA A 255 8.85 17.72 7.05
CA ALA A 255 8.48 17.72 8.47
C ALA A 255 9.15 16.55 9.18
N LEU A 256 9.30 16.67 10.49
CA LEU A 256 9.54 15.54 11.40
C LEU A 256 8.24 15.28 12.16
N THR A 257 7.97 14.02 12.50
CA THR A 257 6.87 13.65 13.41
C THR A 257 7.39 12.80 14.55
N VAL A 258 6.75 12.90 15.71
CA VAL A 258 7.14 12.10 16.89
C VAL A 258 6.18 10.92 17.04
N GLY A 259 6.71 9.71 17.08
CA GLY A 259 5.98 8.49 17.41
C GLY A 259 5.98 8.32 18.93
N LEU A 260 4.96 8.87 19.61
CA LEU A 260 4.99 8.98 21.07
C LEU A 260 4.95 7.63 21.79
N GLU A 261 4.16 6.68 21.31
CA GLU A 261 4.02 5.36 21.95
C GLU A 261 5.36 4.61 21.96
N ASP A 262 5.95 4.44 20.78
CA ASP A 262 7.26 3.82 20.60
C ASP A 262 8.37 4.59 21.33
N LEU A 263 8.35 5.94 21.29
CA LEU A 263 9.32 6.74 22.02
C LEU A 263 9.24 6.51 23.53
N THR A 264 8.04 6.47 24.10
CA THR A 264 7.86 6.23 25.54
C THR A 264 8.33 4.83 25.93
N ALA A 265 8.03 3.81 25.12
CA ALA A 265 8.54 2.46 25.33
C ALA A 265 10.07 2.41 25.25
N ASN A 266 10.67 3.07 24.25
CA ASN A 266 12.11 3.14 24.05
C ASN A 266 12.84 3.84 25.22
N LEU A 267 12.24 4.91 25.76
CA LEU A 267 12.76 5.64 26.92
C LEU A 267 12.54 4.91 28.26
N GLY A 268 11.86 3.77 28.28
CA GLY A 268 11.53 3.04 29.50
C GLY A 268 10.50 3.76 30.38
N VAL A 269 9.65 4.61 29.79
CA VAL A 269 8.54 5.24 30.50
C VAL A 269 7.51 4.14 30.82
N PRO A 270 7.05 4.02 32.08
CA PRO A 270 6.03 3.04 32.44
C PRO A 270 4.75 3.22 31.61
N GLY A 271 4.25 2.14 31.01
CA GLY A 271 2.98 2.16 30.29
C GLY A 271 1.82 2.58 31.21
N SER A 272 0.84 3.28 30.65
CA SER A 272 -0.42 3.53 31.35
C SER A 272 -1.16 2.19 31.46
N ALA A 273 -1.28 1.65 32.67
CA ALA A 273 -2.11 0.48 32.96
C ALA A 273 -3.60 0.77 32.75
#